data_AF-A0AA38JRA0-F1
#
_entry.id   AF-A0AA38JRA0-F1
#
_cell.length_a   1.000
_cell.length_b   1.000
_cell.length_c   1.000
_cell.angle_alpha   90.00
_cell.angle_beta   90.00
_cell.angle_gamma   90.00
#
_symmetry.space_group_name_H-M   'P 1'
#
loop_
_entity.id
_entity.type
_entity.pdbx_description
1 polymer ?
#
loop_
_entity_poly.entity_id
_entity_poly.type
_entity_poly.pdbx_seq_one_letter_code
_entity_poly.pdbx_strand_id
1 'polypeptide(L)'
;MAANAIDSVSPILSLAEIDYRTSSSHGSPGYLTVADLTLQLRWHKKHGIRDLIPTKESSWGRREDKIMLLKSAVEKYNDLHASTVDHSRGEEEEEPEVTVQDLQDYNSEEYDSEEDYYASSRK
;
A
#
# COMPACT_ATOMS: atom_id res chain seq x y z
N MET A 1 24.90 12.99 15.57
CA MET A 1 24.11 11.76 15.85
C MET A 1 22.66 11.78 15.33
N ALA A 2 22.06 12.93 14.96
CA ALA A 2 20.65 12.97 14.52
C ALA A 2 20.37 12.45 13.09
N ALA A 3 21.37 12.47 12.19
CA ALA A 3 21.17 12.06 10.80
C ALA A 3 20.90 10.56 10.64
N ASN A 4 21.59 9.71 11.42
CA ASN A 4 21.49 8.25 11.31
C ASN A 4 20.12 7.72 11.76
N ALA A 5 19.47 8.40 12.73
CA ALA A 5 18.15 8.02 13.20
C ALA A 5 17.05 8.29 12.16
N ILE A 6 17.27 9.23 11.23
CA ILE A 6 16.32 9.53 10.17
C ILE A 6 16.39 8.44 9.10
N ASP A 7 17.58 7.97 8.73
CA ASP A 7 17.74 6.96 7.68
C ASP A 7 17.25 5.56 8.08
N SER A 8 17.14 5.28 9.38
CA SER A 8 16.58 4.02 9.89
C SER A 8 15.04 4.02 10.01
N VAL A 9 14.37 5.14 9.73
CA VAL A 9 12.90 5.22 9.79
C VAL A 9 12.32 4.51 8.58
N SER A 10 11.36 3.61 8.80
CA SER A 10 10.51 3.09 7.73
C SER A 10 9.58 4.22 7.28
N PRO A 11 9.77 4.79 6.08
CA PRO A 11 8.98 5.92 5.64
C PRO A 11 7.54 5.48 5.34
N ILE A 12 6.57 6.32 5.72
CA ILE A 12 5.20 6.14 5.28
C ILE A 12 5.09 6.76 3.89
N LEU A 13 4.74 5.92 2.89
CA LEU A 13 4.65 6.30 1.48
C LEU A 13 3.22 6.20 0.92
N SER A 14 2.25 5.82 1.76
CA SER A 14 0.84 5.67 1.36
C SER A 14 -0.08 6.56 2.20
N LEU A 15 -1.01 7.24 1.53
CA LEU A 15 -2.05 8.03 2.19
C LEU A 15 -2.96 7.16 3.07
N ALA A 16 -3.31 5.97 2.59
CA ALA A 16 -4.16 5.03 3.33
C ALA A 16 -3.52 4.63 4.67
N GLU A 17 -2.19 4.48 4.69
CA GLU A 17 -1.47 4.18 5.93
C GLU A 17 -1.45 5.37 6.89
N ILE A 18 -1.34 6.61 6.39
CA ILE A 18 -1.48 7.81 7.22
C ILE A 18 -2.89 7.85 7.84
N ASP A 19 -3.93 7.60 7.05
CA ASP A 19 -5.32 7.61 7.51
C ASP A 19 -5.60 6.53 8.55
N TYR A 20 -5.08 5.32 8.33
CA TYR A 20 -5.17 4.23 9.29
C TYR A 20 -4.48 4.57 10.63
N ARG A 21 -3.25 5.07 10.58
CA ARG A 21 -2.48 5.38 11.79
C ARG A 21 -2.98 6.64 12.52
N THR A 22 -3.68 7.53 11.83
CA THR A 22 -4.26 8.74 12.43
C THR A 22 -5.65 8.52 13.01
N SER A 23 -6.42 7.57 12.47
CA SER A 23 -7.71 7.11 13.02
C SER A 23 -7.56 6.19 14.22
N SER A 24 -6.37 5.59 14.39
CA SER A 24 -6.00 4.81 15.58
C SER A 24 -6.13 5.62 16.87
N SER A 25 -6.60 4.98 17.94
CA SER A 25 -6.77 5.63 19.25
C SER A 25 -5.42 6.00 19.87
N HIS A 26 -5.39 7.08 20.66
CA HIS A 26 -4.16 7.50 21.32
C HIS A 26 -3.62 6.39 22.24
N GLY A 27 -2.34 6.04 22.07
CA GLY A 27 -1.67 5.00 22.85
C GLY A 27 -1.87 3.57 22.32
N SER A 28 -2.61 3.37 21.23
CA SER A 28 -2.67 2.07 20.57
C SER A 28 -1.37 1.77 19.80
N PRO A 29 -1.00 0.49 19.66
CA PRO A 29 0.06 0.10 18.73
C PRO A 29 -0.35 0.50 17.32
N GLY A 30 0.43 1.39 16.69
CA GLY A 30 0.14 1.97 15.37
C GLY A 30 -0.32 3.43 15.40
N TYR A 31 -0.61 3.99 16.58
CA TYR A 31 -0.89 5.42 16.71
C TYR A 31 0.31 6.26 16.30
N LEU A 32 0.09 7.19 15.38
CA LEU A 32 1.14 8.09 14.92
C LEU A 32 1.32 9.26 15.91
N THR A 33 2.41 9.21 16.67
CA THR A 33 2.75 10.27 17.64
C THR A 33 3.28 11.52 16.96
N VAL A 34 3.30 12.65 17.68
CA VAL A 34 3.89 13.90 17.15
C VAL A 34 5.39 13.76 16.88
N ALA A 35 6.08 12.94 17.67
CA ALA A 35 7.50 12.64 17.46
C ALA A 35 7.68 11.85 16.15
N ASP A 36 6.85 10.83 15.92
CA ASP A 36 6.89 10.04 14.68
C ASP A 36 6.54 10.89 13.46
N LEU A 37 5.51 11.73 13.54
CA LEU A 37 5.17 12.70 12.50
C LEU A 37 6.37 13.59 12.15
N THR A 38 7.10 14.05 13.17
CA THR A 38 8.27 14.91 12.98
C THR A 38 9.41 14.13 12.32
N LEU A 39 9.63 12.87 12.70
CA LEU A 39 10.62 12.01 12.06
C LEU A 39 10.29 11.71 10.59
N GLN A 40 9.02 11.39 10.30
CA GLN A 40 8.54 11.15 8.93
C GLN A 40 8.70 12.39 8.05
N LEU A 41 8.33 13.57 8.55
CA LEU A 41 8.55 14.84 7.83
C LEU A 41 10.04 15.13 7.58
N ARG A 42 10.92 14.84 8.55
CA ARG A 42 12.38 14.97 8.35
C ARG A 42 12.90 14.02 7.29
N TRP A 43 12.39 12.79 7.24
CA TRP A 43 12.75 11.82 6.22
C TRP A 43 12.36 12.30 4.82
N HIS A 44 11.09 12.69 4.64
CA HIS A 44 10.55 13.19 3.37
C HIS A 44 11.27 14.45 2.89
N LYS A 45 11.64 15.34 3.82
CA LYS A 45 12.44 16.53 3.52
C LYS A 45 13.84 16.14 3.06
N LYS A 46 14.46 15.11 3.62
CA LYS A 46 15.82 14.70 3.25
C LYS A 46 15.86 14.03 1.87
N HIS A 47 14.89 13.14 1.61
CA HIS A 47 14.95 12.13 0.55
C HIS A 47 14.07 12.41 -0.68
N GLY A 48 13.13 13.36 -0.65
CA GLY A 48 12.28 13.59 -1.83
C GLY A 48 11.78 15.02 -2.06
N ILE A 49 11.40 15.76 -1.01
CA ILE A 49 10.62 17.00 -1.21
C ILE A 49 11.05 18.12 -0.27
N ARG A 50 12.28 18.60 -0.49
CA ARG A 50 12.87 19.70 0.26
C ARG A 50 12.05 20.99 0.20
N ASP A 51 11.40 21.24 -0.95
CA ASP A 51 10.73 22.52 -1.20
C ASP A 51 9.31 22.59 -0.63
N LEU A 52 8.66 21.45 -0.40
CA LEU A 52 7.30 21.41 0.15
C LEU A 52 7.31 21.51 1.68
N ILE A 53 8.32 20.93 2.34
CA ILE A 53 8.40 20.90 3.81
C ILE A 53 9.18 22.13 4.30
N PRO A 54 8.55 23.04 5.08
CA PRO A 54 9.21 24.22 5.58
C PRO A 54 10.52 23.92 6.31
N THR A 55 11.54 24.76 6.13
CA THR A 55 12.85 24.49 6.73
C THR A 55 12.81 24.54 8.26
N LYS A 56 12.00 25.43 8.82
CA LYS A 56 11.84 25.63 10.27
C LYS A 56 10.75 24.71 10.81
N GLU A 57 11.08 23.87 11.79
CA GLU A 57 10.12 22.96 12.42
C GLU A 57 9.01 23.68 13.18
N SER A 58 9.28 24.90 13.65
CA SER A 58 8.27 25.77 14.27
C SER A 58 7.12 26.13 13.32
N SER A 59 7.35 26.03 12.01
CA SER A 59 6.36 26.32 10.96
C SER A 59 5.54 25.09 10.56
N TRP A 60 5.79 23.91 11.15
CA TRP A 60 5.05 22.69 10.83
C TRP A 60 3.70 22.59 11.54
N GLY A 61 3.41 23.53 12.44
CA GLY A 61 2.13 23.60 13.14
C GLY A 61 1.93 22.51 14.18
N ARG A 62 0.65 22.30 14.54
CA ARG A 62 0.21 21.29 15.50
C ARG A 62 0.08 19.92 14.84
N ARG A 63 -0.39 18.91 15.59
CA ARG A 63 -0.50 17.53 15.09
C ARG A 63 -1.25 17.44 13.76
N GLU A 64 -2.39 18.11 13.64
CA GLU A 64 -3.23 18.08 12.43
C GLU A 64 -2.53 18.72 11.23
N ASP A 65 -1.87 19.87 11.43
CA ASP A 65 -1.07 20.52 10.40
C ASP A 65 0.07 19.62 9.92
N LYS A 66 0.75 18.94 10.85
CA LYS A 66 1.81 17.96 10.51
C LYS A 66 1.28 16.77 9.73
N ILE A 67 0.06 16.30 10.01
CA ILE A 67 -0.58 15.23 9.26
C ILE A 67 -0.89 15.69 7.83
N MET A 68 -1.50 16.87 7.67
CA MET A 68 -1.78 17.44 6.35
C MET A 68 -0.49 17.62 5.55
N LEU A 69 0.56 18.17 6.17
CA LEU A 69 1.85 18.35 5.54
C LEU A 69 2.49 17.01 5.13
N LEU A 70 2.36 15.97 5.95
CA LEU A 70 2.84 14.64 5.64
C LEU A 70 2.06 14.00 4.47
N LYS A 71 0.73 14.18 4.42
CA LYS A 71 -0.09 13.72 3.29
C LYS A 71 0.36 14.36 1.98
N SER A 72 0.47 15.69 1.95
CA SER A 72 0.92 16.40 0.75
C SER A 72 2.36 16.03 0.36
N ALA A 73 3.23 15.75 1.33
CA ALA A 73 4.55 15.21 1.04
C ALA A 73 4.46 13.82 0.41
N VAL A 74 3.64 12.91 0.94
CA VAL A 74 3.49 11.58 0.34
C VAL A 74 2.90 11.65 -1.07
N GLU A 75 1.88 12.46 -1.31
CA GLU A 75 1.30 12.68 -2.65
C GLU A 75 2.36 13.11 -3.65
N LYS A 76 3.07 14.19 -3.33
CA LYS A 76 4.07 14.74 -4.24
C LYS A 76 5.28 13.81 -4.42
N TYR A 77 5.59 12.99 -3.42
CA TYR A 77 6.66 11.99 -3.52
C TYR A 77 6.24 10.93 -4.53
N ASN A 78 5.00 10.43 -4.40
CA ASN A 78 4.43 9.47 -5.32
C ASN A 78 4.30 10.04 -6.73
N ASP A 79 3.92 11.30 -6.91
CA ASP A 79 3.85 11.95 -8.24
C ASP A 79 5.22 12.01 -8.93
N LEU A 80 6.27 12.41 -8.19
CA LEU A 80 7.64 12.47 -8.72
C LEU A 80 8.16 11.07 -9.11
N HIS A 81 7.80 10.06 -8.32
CA HIS A 81 8.19 8.67 -8.57
C HIS A 81 7.32 7.97 -9.61
N ALA A 82 6.06 8.36 -9.79
CA ALA A 82 5.19 7.85 -10.86
C ALA A 82 5.66 8.37 -12.21
N SER A 83 6.02 9.65 -12.30
CA SER A 83 6.53 10.27 -13.54
C SER A 83 7.86 9.67 -14.01
N THR A 84 8.62 8.99 -13.15
CA THR A 84 9.87 8.32 -13.52
C THR A 84 9.67 6.87 -14.00
N VAL A 85 8.48 6.29 -13.82
CA VAL A 85 8.14 4.94 -14.32
C VAL A 85 7.64 4.98 -15.77
N ASP A 86 7.34 6.16 -16.31
CA ASP A 86 6.70 6.33 -17.62
C ASP A 86 7.67 6.44 -18.82
N HIS A 87 8.87 5.86 -18.73
CA HIS A 87 9.81 5.76 -19.88
C HIS A 87 10.30 4.32 -20.12
N SER A 88 9.63 3.30 -19.55
CA SER A 88 9.99 1.89 -19.80
C SER A 88 8.80 0.93 -19.86
N ARG A 89 7.56 1.42 -20.05
CA ARG A 89 6.40 0.55 -20.25
C ARG A 89 5.70 0.82 -21.57
N GLY A 90 6.48 0.78 -22.64
CA GLY A 90 5.99 0.42 -23.96
C GLY A 90 6.00 -1.09 -24.12
N GLU A 91 5.25 -1.81 -23.28
CA GLU A 91 4.80 -3.19 -23.53
C GLU A 91 3.41 -3.31 -22.86
N GLU A 92 2.42 -2.93 -23.66
CA GLU A 92 1.09 -3.55 -23.78
C GLU A 92 0.70 -4.47 -22.60
N GLU A 93 0.02 -3.91 -21.60
CA GLU A 93 -1.02 -4.70 -20.93
C GLU A 93 -2.18 -4.79 -21.91
N GLU A 94 -2.11 -5.76 -22.83
CA GLU A 94 -3.31 -6.31 -23.46
C GLU A 94 -4.22 -6.76 -22.32
N GLU A 95 -5.29 -6.00 -22.08
CA GLU A 95 -6.44 -6.49 -21.34
C GLU A 95 -6.83 -7.83 -21.97
N PRO A 96 -6.87 -8.96 -21.24
CA PRO A 96 -7.47 -10.14 -21.81
C PRO A 96 -8.97 -9.85 -21.96
N GLU A 97 -9.39 -9.54 -23.19
CA GLU A 97 -10.78 -9.65 -23.61
C GLU A 97 -11.21 -11.11 -23.38
N VAL A 98 -11.81 -11.36 -22.21
CA VAL A 98 -12.51 -12.62 -21.93
C VAL A 98 -13.72 -12.65 -22.86
N THR A 99 -13.55 -13.26 -24.02
CA THR A 99 -14.64 -13.63 -24.90
C THR A 99 -15.35 -14.86 -24.34
N VAL A 100 -16.66 -14.98 -24.56
CA VAL A 100 -17.55 -16.03 -24.02
C VAL A 100 -17.28 -17.42 -24.66
N GLN A 101 -16.07 -17.66 -25.16
CA GLN A 101 -15.67 -18.84 -25.92
C GLN A 101 -14.90 -19.87 -25.05
N ASP A 102 -14.46 -19.53 -23.84
CA ASP A 102 -13.72 -20.45 -22.95
C ASP A 102 -14.60 -21.35 -22.04
N LEU A 103 -15.92 -21.34 -22.23
CA LEU A 103 -16.85 -22.20 -21.47
C LEU A 103 -17.17 -23.54 -22.16
N GLN A 104 -16.56 -23.84 -23.32
CA GLN A 104 -16.91 -25.03 -24.12
C GLN A 104 -15.92 -26.19 -24.06
N ASP A 105 -14.80 -26.08 -23.35
CA ASP A 105 -13.93 -27.21 -23.02
C ASP A 105 -14.29 -27.86 -21.66
N TYR A 106 -15.59 -27.85 -21.32
CA TYR A 106 -16.18 -28.89 -20.48
C TYR A 106 -16.18 -30.20 -21.29
N ASN A 107 -14.98 -30.77 -21.48
CA ASN A 107 -14.85 -32.07 -22.12
C ASN A 107 -15.26 -33.14 -21.11
N SER A 108 -16.56 -33.41 -21.15
CA SER A 108 -17.20 -34.61 -20.65
C SER A 108 -16.54 -35.83 -21.27
N GLU A 109 -15.95 -36.69 -20.45
CA GLU A 109 -15.67 -38.12 -20.67
C GLU A 109 -14.72 -38.52 -19.52
N GLU A 110 -15.09 -39.33 -18.53
CA GLU A 110 -15.46 -40.73 -18.67
C GLU A 110 -16.15 -41.17 -17.36
N TYR A 111 -17.43 -41.52 -17.45
CA TYR A 111 -18.13 -42.31 -16.45
C TYR A 111 -17.90 -43.78 -16.84
N ASP A 112 -17.05 -44.48 -16.09
CA ASP A 112 -16.86 -45.94 -16.18
C ASP A 112 -16.15 -46.37 -14.89
N SER A 113 -16.56 -47.32 -14.05
CA SER A 113 -17.76 -48.15 -13.92
C SER A 113 -17.75 -48.73 -12.49
N GLU A 114 -18.96 -49.03 -12.00
CA GLU A 114 -19.37 -50.15 -11.15
C GLU A 114 -18.42 -50.70 -10.04
N GLU A 115 -18.88 -50.72 -8.78
CA GLU A 115 -19.26 -51.98 -8.10
C GLU A 115 -19.72 -51.75 -6.64
N ASP A 116 -21.03 -52.01 -6.46
CA ASP A 116 -21.69 -52.66 -5.31
C ASP A 116 -21.35 -52.29 -3.85
N TYR A 117 -22.29 -51.61 -3.17
CA TYR A 117 -22.52 -51.89 -1.74
C TYR A 117 -23.98 -51.70 -1.27
N TYR A 118 -24.94 -52.09 -2.09
CA TYR A 118 -26.27 -52.47 -1.57
C TYR A 118 -26.50 -53.95 -1.81
N ALA A 119 -25.84 -54.78 -1.01
CA ALA A 119 -26.27 -56.15 -0.79
C ALA A 119 -26.16 -56.54 0.70
N SER A 120 -27.34 -56.56 1.33
CA SER A 120 -27.72 -57.55 2.33
C SER A 120 -27.20 -57.45 3.78
N SER A 121 -28.10 -56.88 4.60
CA SER A 121 -28.88 -57.58 5.63
C SER A 121 -28.22 -58.09 6.94
N ARG A 122 -28.98 -57.82 8.02
CA ARG A 122 -28.99 -58.40 9.38
C ARG A 122 -27.89 -57.97 10.37
N LYS A 123 -28.34 -57.20 11.37
CA LYS A 123 -28.70 -57.79 12.68
C LYS A 123 -29.75 -56.97 13.39
#